data_AF-A0A536UVY6-F1
#
_entry.id   AF-A0A536UVY6-F1
#
_cell.length_a   1.000
_cell.length_b   1.000
_cell.length_c   1.000
_cell.angle_alpha   90.00
_cell.angle_beta   90.00
_cell.angle_gamma   90.00
#
_symmetry.space_group_name_H-M   'P 1'
#
loop_
_entity.id
_entity.type
_entity.pdbx_description
1 polymer ?
#
loop_
_entity_poly.entity_id
_entity_poly.type
_entity_poly.pdbx_seq_one_letter_code
_entity_poly.pdbx_strand_id
1 'polypeptide(L)'
;MDRSGWFAAWRGRRRTTPNDCSPTRRPHIRLAAATFVCHSYRNRRNALQKITPFLWYSKEAEEAAAFYASVFPDSRVTRVTSLASESPSGPPGSVKIVEFVLFGQPFIAMSAGPLDPFNHAVSFVVNCENQAEIDRYWNALLAGGSAEQCGWLKDRFGLSWQIVPTVLGKMMADPDRAKAKRASDAMMKMVKLDIAALQAAYAGTSG
;
A
#
# COMPACT_ATOMS: atom_id res chain seq x y z
N MET A 1 -10.32 -32.04 17.99
CA MET A 1 -9.28 -32.49 17.06
C MET A 1 -8.07 -31.59 17.24
N ASP A 2 -6.93 -32.24 17.38
CA ASP A 2 -5.66 -31.81 17.96
C ASP A 2 -4.97 -30.64 17.23
N ARG A 3 -4.41 -29.71 18.01
CA ARG A 3 -3.55 -28.59 17.59
C ARG A 3 -2.14 -28.87 18.12
N SER A 4 -1.32 -29.60 17.38
CA SER A 4 0.10 -29.73 17.70
C SER A 4 0.91 -30.13 16.47
N GLY A 5 1.99 -29.38 16.23
CA GLY A 5 2.96 -29.63 15.16
C GLY A 5 3.44 -28.32 14.55
N TRP A 6 4.75 -28.22 14.33
CA TRP A 6 5.46 -27.09 13.71
C TRP A 6 5.98 -25.99 14.66
N PHE A 7 6.79 -26.39 15.65
CA PHE A 7 7.88 -25.55 16.16
C PHE A 7 9.12 -26.41 16.44
N ALA A 8 10.18 -26.15 15.67
CA ALA A 8 11.61 -26.18 16.04
C ALA A 8 12.49 -26.66 14.89
N ALA A 9 13.30 -25.75 14.34
CA ALA A 9 14.74 -25.98 14.10
C ALA A 9 15.34 -24.77 13.37
N TRP A 10 15.99 -23.87 14.10
CA TRP A 10 17.09 -23.10 13.53
C TRP A 10 18.10 -22.73 14.62
N ARG A 11 19.21 -23.48 14.66
CA ARG A 11 20.42 -23.08 15.38
C ARG A 11 21.55 -22.85 14.37
N GLY A 12 21.90 -21.57 14.25
CA GLY A 12 23.25 -21.01 14.13
C GLY A 12 24.27 -21.68 13.21
N ARG A 13 24.76 -20.91 12.24
CA ARG A 13 26.18 -20.96 11.88
C ARG A 13 26.72 -19.55 11.58
N ARG A 14 27.92 -19.31 12.10
CA ARG A 14 28.59 -18.01 12.29
C ARG A 14 29.16 -17.45 10.99
N ARG A 15 29.32 -16.12 10.98
CA ARG A 15 30.12 -15.32 10.05
C ARG A 15 31.57 -15.82 9.98
N THR A 16 32.13 -15.81 8.77
CA THR A 16 33.57 -15.76 8.52
C THR A 16 33.87 -14.69 7.46
N THR A 17 34.69 -13.71 7.85
CA THR A 17 35.62 -12.90 7.06
C THR A 17 36.87 -12.77 7.96
N PRO A 18 38.11 -12.46 7.52
CA PRO A 18 38.44 -11.53 6.41
C PRO A 18 39.76 -11.81 5.62
N ASN A 19 40.03 -10.92 4.64
CA ASN A 19 41.32 -10.57 4.00
C ASN A 19 42.01 -11.67 3.15
N ASP A 20 42.81 -11.41 2.12
CA ASP A 20 43.57 -10.24 1.66
C ASP A 20 44.03 -10.52 0.20
N CYS A 21 44.20 -9.51 -0.65
CA CYS A 21 45.25 -9.46 -1.68
C CYS A 21 45.24 -8.10 -2.40
N SER A 22 46.35 -7.39 -2.21
CA SER A 22 46.68 -6.05 -2.67
C SER A 22 47.22 -6.03 -4.12
N PRO A 23 47.46 -4.84 -4.74
CA PRO A 23 47.47 -4.67 -6.19
C PRO A 23 48.88 -4.70 -6.80
N THR A 24 49.01 -5.28 -7.99
CA THR A 24 50.21 -5.14 -8.82
C THR A 24 49.96 -4.28 -10.06
N ARG A 25 50.98 -3.48 -10.39
CA ARG A 25 50.98 -2.40 -11.37
C ARG A 25 51.04 -2.90 -12.83
N ARG A 26 50.57 -2.00 -13.71
CA ARG A 26 50.42 -2.02 -15.19
C ARG A 26 51.73 -2.34 -15.97
N PRO A 27 51.65 -2.56 -17.31
CA PRO A 27 51.72 -1.42 -18.22
C PRO A 27 50.75 -1.43 -19.43
N HIS A 28 50.44 -0.19 -19.83
CA HIS A 28 49.90 0.37 -21.08
C HIS A 28 49.58 -0.53 -22.30
N ILE A 29 48.32 -0.49 -22.73
CA ILE A 29 47.92 -0.42 -24.14
C ILE A 29 46.80 0.64 -24.28
N ARG A 30 47.00 1.62 -25.15
CA ARG A 30 45.96 2.57 -25.59
C ARG A 30 45.07 1.86 -26.61
N LEU A 31 43.76 1.82 -26.41
CA LEU A 31 42.79 1.62 -27.49
C LEU A 31 41.48 2.36 -27.19
N ALA A 32 41.05 3.13 -28.20
CA ALA A 32 39.77 3.79 -28.46
C ALA A 32 38.71 3.92 -27.36
N ALA A 33 38.29 5.17 -27.11
CA ALA A 33 37.05 5.51 -26.43
C ALA A 33 35.85 5.02 -27.23
N ALA A 34 35.35 3.83 -26.92
CA ALA A 34 34.01 3.43 -27.26
C ALA A 34 33.06 4.09 -26.26
N THR A 35 32.27 5.03 -26.76
CA THR A 35 31.11 5.61 -26.07
C THR A 35 30.16 4.46 -25.72
N PHE A 36 30.38 3.82 -24.59
CA PHE A 36 29.36 3.00 -23.96
C PHE A 36 28.24 3.96 -23.60
N VAL A 37 27.26 4.03 -24.49
CA VAL A 37 25.91 4.49 -24.16
C VAL A 37 25.56 3.73 -22.88
N CYS A 38 25.60 4.43 -21.75
CA CYS A 38 25.00 4.00 -20.51
C CYS A 38 23.49 4.04 -20.76
N HIS A 39 23.01 3.11 -21.59
CA HIS A 39 21.67 2.58 -21.52
C HIS A 39 21.64 1.83 -20.20
N SER A 40 21.52 2.62 -19.13
CA SER A 40 21.08 2.15 -17.84
C SER A 40 19.75 1.45 -18.13
N TYR A 41 19.85 0.14 -18.29
CA TYR A 41 18.76 -0.80 -18.39
C TYR A 41 18.00 -0.67 -17.07
N ARG A 42 17.10 0.31 -17.04
CA ARG A 42 16.15 0.63 -15.99
C ARG A 42 15.09 -0.46 -16.02
N ASN A 43 15.48 -1.71 -15.77
CA ASN A 43 14.55 -2.82 -15.71
C ASN A 43 15.02 -3.92 -14.74
N ARG A 44 14.74 -3.68 -13.46
CA ARG A 44 14.06 -4.65 -12.59
C ARG A 44 13.39 -3.91 -11.43
N ARG A 45 12.29 -3.22 -11.74
CA ARG A 45 11.20 -2.98 -10.79
C ARG A 45 10.46 -4.31 -10.57
N ASN A 46 11.15 -5.19 -9.86
CA ASN A 46 10.58 -6.31 -9.12
C ASN A 46 11.52 -6.46 -7.93
N ALA A 47 11.49 -5.48 -7.02
CA ALA A 47 11.78 -5.82 -5.64
C ALA A 47 10.71 -6.85 -5.30
N LEU A 48 11.09 -8.14 -5.29
CA LEU A 48 10.19 -9.25 -5.01
C LEU A 48 9.57 -8.99 -3.64
N GLN A 49 8.35 -8.46 -3.64
CA GLN A 49 7.56 -8.31 -2.42
C GLN A 49 7.32 -9.73 -1.91
N LYS A 50 7.92 -10.07 -0.76
CA LYS A 50 7.81 -11.40 -0.16
C LYS A 50 6.51 -11.61 0.61
N ILE A 51 5.86 -10.50 0.96
CA ILE A 51 4.59 -10.47 1.69
C ILE A 51 3.61 -9.71 0.81
N THR A 52 2.46 -10.33 0.53
CA THR A 52 1.39 -9.73 -0.27
C THR A 52 0.14 -9.66 0.59
N PRO A 53 -0.48 -8.47 0.75
CA PRO A 53 -1.75 -8.37 1.44
C PRO A 53 -2.81 -9.22 0.72
N PHE A 54 -3.59 -9.96 1.50
CA PHE A 54 -4.67 -10.81 1.02
C PHE A 54 -6.00 -10.32 1.58
N LEU A 55 -6.95 -10.02 0.71
CA LEU A 55 -8.25 -9.46 1.06
C LEU A 55 -9.35 -10.48 0.84
N TRP A 56 -10.15 -10.75 1.87
CA TRP A 56 -11.29 -11.65 1.76
C TRP A 56 -12.58 -10.86 1.53
N TYR A 57 -13.29 -11.20 0.47
CA TYR A 57 -14.62 -10.71 0.17
C TYR A 57 -15.61 -11.87 0.16
N SER A 58 -16.86 -11.59 0.55
CA SER A 58 -17.91 -12.60 0.46
C SER A 58 -18.21 -12.97 -0.99
N LYS A 59 -18.25 -11.98 -1.90
CA LYS A 59 -18.63 -12.17 -3.32
C LYS A 59 -17.88 -11.27 -4.31
N GLU A 60 -17.59 -10.01 -3.98
CA GLU A 60 -17.18 -9.01 -4.99
C GLU A 60 -15.67 -8.71 -5.11
N ALA A 61 -14.76 -9.65 -4.85
CA ALA A 61 -13.31 -9.39 -4.93
C ALA A 61 -12.83 -8.87 -6.30
N GLU A 62 -13.37 -9.43 -7.39
CA GLU A 62 -12.99 -9.02 -8.76
C GLU A 62 -13.51 -7.61 -9.08
N GLU A 63 -14.74 -7.30 -8.66
CA GLU A 63 -15.31 -5.96 -8.85
C GLU A 63 -14.55 -4.92 -8.02
N ALA A 64 -14.23 -5.24 -6.76
CA ALA A 64 -13.44 -4.38 -5.89
C ALA A 64 -12.07 -4.07 -6.50
N ALA A 65 -11.34 -5.11 -6.93
CA ALA A 65 -10.04 -4.95 -7.57
C ALA A 65 -10.10 -4.11 -8.86
N ALA A 66 -11.10 -4.35 -9.72
CA ALA A 66 -11.30 -3.58 -10.95
C ALA A 66 -11.64 -2.11 -10.64
N PHE A 67 -12.50 -1.88 -9.65
CA PHE A 67 -12.84 -0.54 -9.19
C PHE A 67 -11.61 0.20 -8.67
N TYR A 68 -10.84 -0.38 -7.74
CA TYR A 68 -9.63 0.26 -7.21
C TYR A 68 -8.61 0.56 -8.33
N ALA A 69 -8.44 -0.36 -9.28
CA ALA A 69 -7.57 -0.16 -10.43
C ALA A 69 -7.99 1.01 -11.34
N SER A 70 -9.29 1.29 -11.42
CA SER A 70 -9.80 2.46 -12.16
C SER A 70 -9.66 3.79 -11.40
N VAL A 71 -9.65 3.73 -10.07
CA VAL A 71 -9.52 4.92 -9.21
C VAL A 71 -8.08 5.43 -9.18
N PHE A 72 -7.14 4.52 -8.95
CA PHE A 72 -5.74 4.86 -8.67
C PHE A 72 -4.84 4.75 -9.91
N PRO A 73 -3.86 5.66 -10.09
CA PRO A 73 -2.85 5.52 -11.13
C PRO A 73 -1.92 4.33 -10.87
N ASP A 74 -1.20 3.88 -11.90
CA ASP A 74 -0.29 2.72 -11.85
C ASP A 74 -0.92 1.47 -11.20
N SER A 75 -2.20 1.25 -11.50
CA SER A 75 -3.02 0.21 -10.91
C SER A 75 -3.71 -0.60 -12.00
N ARG A 76 -3.85 -1.91 -11.78
CA ARG A 76 -4.45 -2.86 -12.74
C ARG A 76 -4.78 -4.19 -12.10
N VAL A 77 -5.79 -4.88 -12.60
CA VAL A 77 -5.96 -6.32 -12.35
C VAL A 77 -4.94 -7.07 -13.21
N THR A 78 -4.19 -7.98 -12.61
CA THR A 78 -3.14 -8.75 -13.29
C THR A 78 -3.58 -10.17 -13.63
N ARG A 79 -4.38 -10.80 -12.77
CA ARG A 79 -4.88 -12.17 -13.00
C ARG A 79 -6.16 -12.42 -12.25
N VAL A 80 -7.08 -13.16 -12.86
CA VAL A 80 -8.26 -13.72 -12.20
C VAL A 80 -8.21 -15.24 -12.39
N THR A 81 -8.39 -15.99 -11.32
CA THR A 81 -8.38 -17.46 -11.32
C THR A 81 -9.60 -17.99 -10.58
N SER A 82 -10.40 -18.81 -11.24
CA SER A 82 -11.51 -19.52 -10.63
C SER A 82 -11.06 -20.87 -10.09
N LEU A 83 -11.49 -21.23 -8.88
CA LEU A 83 -11.22 -22.53 -8.29
C LEU A 83 -12.04 -23.61 -9.02
N ALA A 84 -11.40 -24.58 -9.65
CA ALA A 84 -12.07 -25.65 -10.39
C ALA A 84 -12.60 -26.80 -9.50
N SER A 85 -12.39 -26.72 -8.20
CA SER A 85 -12.81 -27.73 -7.21
C SER A 85 -13.99 -27.23 -6.40
N GLU A 86 -14.76 -28.17 -5.86
CA GLU A 86 -15.70 -27.86 -4.78
C GLU A 86 -14.95 -27.34 -3.55
N SER A 87 -15.62 -26.48 -2.79
CA SER A 87 -15.10 -25.90 -1.56
C SER A 87 -16.23 -25.68 -0.56
N PRO A 88 -15.91 -25.39 0.72
CA PRO A 88 -16.92 -24.95 1.69
C PRO A 88 -17.73 -23.71 1.24
N SER A 89 -17.15 -22.91 0.34
CA SER A 89 -17.79 -21.71 -0.22
C SER A 89 -18.67 -21.98 -1.45
N GLY A 90 -18.76 -23.24 -1.92
CA GLY A 90 -19.69 -23.65 -2.99
C GLY A 90 -19.07 -24.56 -4.08
N PRO A 91 -19.80 -24.79 -5.18
CA PRO A 91 -19.39 -25.67 -6.29
C PRO A 91 -18.20 -25.09 -7.09
N PRO A 92 -17.61 -25.84 -8.04
CA PRO A 92 -16.53 -25.33 -8.87
C PRO A 92 -16.87 -24.00 -9.53
N GLY A 93 -15.92 -23.07 -9.50
CA GLY A 93 -16.07 -21.71 -10.03
C GLY A 93 -16.64 -20.70 -9.03
N SER A 94 -17.14 -21.12 -7.86
CA SER A 94 -17.69 -20.21 -6.84
C SER A 94 -16.62 -19.32 -6.21
N VAL A 95 -15.40 -19.85 -6.04
CA VAL A 95 -14.26 -19.11 -5.49
C VAL A 95 -13.46 -18.47 -6.61
N LYS A 96 -13.23 -17.17 -6.51
CA LYS A 96 -12.36 -16.41 -7.41
C LYS A 96 -11.20 -15.81 -6.64
N ILE A 97 -9.98 -16.04 -7.11
CA ILE A 97 -8.76 -15.41 -6.62
C ILE A 97 -8.33 -14.37 -7.66
N VAL A 98 -8.11 -13.15 -7.20
CA VAL A 98 -7.81 -11.99 -8.02
C VAL A 98 -6.48 -11.40 -7.58
N GLU A 99 -5.53 -11.35 -8.50
CA GLU A 99 -4.30 -10.59 -8.33
C GLU A 99 -4.45 -9.24 -9.00
N PHE A 100 -4.02 -8.21 -8.30
CA PHE A 100 -4.06 -6.84 -8.79
C PHE A 100 -2.93 -6.01 -8.18
N VAL A 101 -2.73 -4.84 -8.76
CA VAL A 101 -1.71 -3.88 -8.37
C VAL A 101 -2.40 -2.56 -8.09
N LEU A 102 -2.08 -1.92 -6.96
CA LEU A 102 -2.46 -0.54 -6.64
C LEU A 102 -1.20 0.29 -6.42
N PHE A 103 -1.04 1.41 -7.13
CA PHE A 103 0.16 2.26 -7.07
C PHE A 103 1.49 1.46 -7.18
N GLY A 104 1.53 0.46 -8.06
CA GLY A 104 2.69 -0.42 -8.21
C GLY A 104 2.87 -1.51 -7.13
N GLN A 105 2.06 -1.53 -6.06
CA GLN A 105 2.09 -2.55 -5.01
C GLN A 105 1.15 -3.73 -5.32
N PRO A 106 1.60 -4.98 -5.24
CA PRO A 106 0.75 -6.16 -5.47
C PRO A 106 -0.19 -6.45 -4.29
N PHE A 107 -1.38 -6.93 -4.63
CA PHE A 107 -2.42 -7.40 -3.72
C PHE A 107 -3.04 -8.69 -4.27
N ILE A 108 -3.59 -9.49 -3.37
CA ILE A 108 -4.47 -10.61 -3.72
C ILE A 108 -5.81 -10.36 -3.04
N ALA A 109 -6.90 -10.65 -3.73
CA ALA A 109 -8.23 -10.71 -3.15
C ALA A 109 -8.90 -12.03 -3.49
N MET A 110 -9.85 -12.46 -2.67
CA MET A 110 -10.63 -13.66 -2.92
C MET A 110 -12.10 -13.46 -2.61
N SER A 111 -12.95 -13.91 -3.51
CA SER A 111 -14.39 -14.07 -3.27
C SER A 111 -14.65 -15.49 -2.80
N ALA A 112 -15.08 -15.70 -1.57
CA ALA A 112 -15.27 -17.05 -1.04
C ALA A 112 -16.29 -17.15 0.12
N GLY A 113 -17.57 -16.86 -0.12
CA GLY A 113 -18.60 -17.03 0.91
C GLY A 113 -18.38 -16.13 2.15
N PRO A 114 -19.35 -16.08 3.08
CA PRO A 114 -19.26 -15.19 4.22
C PRO A 114 -18.13 -15.64 5.18
N LEU A 115 -17.28 -14.68 5.56
CA LEU A 115 -16.33 -14.76 6.66
C LEU A 115 -16.50 -13.50 7.53
N ASP A 116 -15.47 -13.11 8.29
CA ASP A 116 -15.47 -11.89 9.08
C ASP A 116 -15.50 -10.64 8.19
N PRO A 117 -16.32 -9.64 8.51
CA PRO A 117 -16.33 -8.39 7.79
C PRO A 117 -15.04 -7.60 8.04
N PHE A 118 -14.65 -6.76 7.08
CA PHE A 118 -13.58 -5.79 7.29
C PHE A 118 -13.90 -4.88 8.48
N ASN A 119 -12.86 -4.50 9.20
CA ASN A 119 -12.92 -3.57 10.32
C ASN A 119 -11.68 -2.66 10.29
N HIS A 120 -11.49 -1.85 11.33
CA HIS A 120 -10.39 -0.89 11.42
C HIS A 120 -9.01 -1.51 11.67
N ALA A 121 -8.91 -2.80 11.97
CA ALA A 121 -7.62 -3.46 12.24
C ALA A 121 -6.69 -3.46 11.01
N VAL A 122 -7.27 -3.42 9.80
CA VAL A 122 -6.54 -3.20 8.57
C VAL A 122 -7.20 -2.04 7.82
N SER A 123 -6.40 -1.06 7.45
CA SER A 123 -6.81 0.03 6.55
C SER A 123 -5.68 0.36 5.59
N PHE A 124 -6.03 0.96 4.46
CA PHE A 124 -5.07 1.44 3.49
C PHE A 124 -4.95 2.95 3.55
N VAL A 125 -3.74 3.43 3.79
CA VAL A 125 -3.41 4.86 3.83
C VAL A 125 -2.94 5.29 2.44
N VAL A 126 -3.66 6.24 1.83
CA VAL A 126 -3.27 6.88 0.58
C VAL A 126 -2.73 8.26 0.90
N ASN A 127 -1.43 8.41 0.74
CA ASN A 127 -0.70 9.66 0.92
C ASN A 127 -0.90 10.55 -0.32
N CYS A 128 -1.60 11.66 -0.16
CA CYS A 128 -1.94 12.59 -1.23
C CYS A 128 -1.03 13.83 -1.18
N GLU A 129 -0.54 14.28 -2.32
CA GLU A 129 0.37 15.44 -2.39
C GLU A 129 -0.36 16.78 -2.46
N ASN A 130 -1.64 16.78 -2.86
CA ASN A 130 -2.44 17.99 -3.00
C ASN A 130 -3.94 17.71 -2.80
N GLN A 131 -4.73 18.79 -2.71
CA GLN A 131 -6.17 18.70 -2.43
C GLN A 131 -6.95 17.99 -3.54
N ALA A 132 -6.52 18.14 -4.80
CA ALA A 132 -7.21 17.49 -5.92
C ALA A 132 -7.08 15.97 -5.86
N GLU A 133 -5.95 15.43 -5.40
CA GLU A 133 -5.80 14.00 -5.14
C GLU A 133 -6.69 13.52 -3.98
N ILE A 134 -6.73 14.28 -2.87
CA ILE A 134 -7.64 13.99 -1.76
C ILE A 134 -9.07 13.92 -2.29
N ASP A 135 -9.52 14.95 -2.98
CA ASP A 135 -10.90 15.04 -3.47
C ASP A 135 -11.23 13.92 -4.44
N ARG A 136 -10.32 13.60 -5.37
CA ARG A 136 -10.51 12.50 -6.33
C ARG A 136 -10.69 11.17 -5.61
N TYR A 137 -9.75 10.79 -4.75
CA TYR A 137 -9.76 9.47 -4.12
C TYR A 137 -10.85 9.35 -3.07
N TRP A 138 -11.04 10.39 -2.26
CA TRP A 138 -12.12 10.47 -1.29
C TRP A 138 -13.48 10.29 -1.95
N ASN A 139 -13.80 11.10 -2.97
CA ASN A 139 -15.11 11.06 -3.61
C ASN A 139 -15.36 9.73 -4.30
N ALA A 140 -14.33 9.15 -4.95
CA ALA A 140 -14.46 7.86 -5.61
C ALA A 140 -14.76 6.74 -4.61
N LEU A 141 -13.97 6.61 -3.54
CA LEU A 141 -14.13 5.54 -2.56
C LEU A 141 -15.38 5.70 -1.69
N LEU A 142 -15.81 6.94 -1.43
CA LEU A 142 -17.01 7.22 -0.65
C LEU A 142 -18.30 6.89 -1.43
N ALA A 143 -18.24 6.74 -2.76
CA ALA A 143 -19.41 6.40 -3.56
C ALA A 143 -19.97 5.01 -3.17
N GLY A 144 -21.11 5.01 -2.47
CA GLY A 144 -21.72 3.81 -1.90
C GLY A 144 -21.08 3.33 -0.58
N GLY A 145 -20.15 4.10 -0.03
CA GLY A 145 -19.48 3.86 1.24
C GLY A 145 -19.98 4.79 2.36
N SER A 146 -19.19 4.88 3.44
CA SER A 146 -19.46 5.73 4.60
C SER A 146 -18.23 6.53 5.02
N ALA A 147 -18.41 7.82 5.27
CA ALA A 147 -17.35 8.70 5.75
C ALA A 147 -17.15 8.58 7.26
N GLU A 148 -15.90 8.75 7.69
CA GLU A 148 -15.49 8.76 9.10
C GLU A 148 -14.55 9.94 9.38
N GLN A 149 -14.23 10.17 10.65
CA GLN A 149 -13.40 11.32 11.07
C GLN A 149 -11.96 11.21 10.58
N CYS A 150 -11.26 12.33 10.51
CA CYS A 150 -9.82 12.42 10.31
C CYS A 150 -9.31 11.79 9.01
N GLY A 151 -10.07 11.88 7.91
CA GLY A 151 -9.69 11.32 6.62
C GLY A 151 -10.00 9.83 6.47
N TRP A 152 -10.73 9.22 7.41
CA TRP A 152 -11.16 7.83 7.30
C TRP A 152 -12.45 7.69 6.49
N LEU A 153 -12.58 6.58 5.78
CA LEU A 153 -13.85 6.13 5.20
C LEU A 153 -13.87 4.61 5.08
N LYS A 154 -15.05 4.04 4.91
CA LYS A 154 -15.24 2.67 4.42
C LYS A 154 -15.84 2.72 3.04
N ASP A 155 -15.29 1.95 2.10
CA ASP A 155 -15.83 1.89 0.75
C ASP A 155 -17.10 1.00 0.68
N ARG A 156 -17.71 0.92 -0.51
CA ARG A 156 -18.91 0.10 -0.74
C ARG A 156 -18.72 -1.41 -0.51
N PHE A 157 -17.48 -1.87 -0.43
CA PHE A 157 -17.12 -3.26 -0.16
C PHE A 157 -16.73 -3.49 1.32
N GLY A 158 -16.78 -2.43 2.14
CA GLY A 158 -16.53 -2.45 3.58
C GLY A 158 -15.07 -2.24 3.99
N LEU A 159 -14.13 -2.11 3.05
CA LEU A 159 -12.72 -1.94 3.35
C LEU A 159 -12.46 -0.53 3.89
N SER A 160 -11.66 -0.43 4.96
CA SER A 160 -11.29 0.85 5.60
C SER A 160 -10.14 1.53 4.85
N TRP A 161 -10.30 2.82 4.56
CA TRP A 161 -9.30 3.65 3.89
C TRP A 161 -9.02 4.92 4.69
N GLN A 162 -7.81 5.45 4.54
CA GLN A 162 -7.39 6.75 5.06
C GLN A 162 -6.83 7.58 3.91
N ILE A 163 -7.52 8.66 3.53
CA ILE A 163 -7.08 9.57 2.47
C ILE A 163 -6.49 10.80 3.14
N VAL A 164 -5.16 10.86 3.19
CA VAL A 164 -4.44 11.81 4.05
C VAL A 164 -3.42 12.62 3.25
N PRO A 165 -3.25 13.92 3.52
CA PRO A 165 -2.20 14.68 2.88
C PRO A 165 -0.84 14.34 3.47
N THR A 166 0.19 14.27 2.62
CA THR A 166 1.57 13.97 3.02
C THR A 166 2.12 14.96 4.06
N VAL A 167 1.63 16.21 4.03
CA VAL A 167 2.03 17.26 4.97
C VAL A 167 1.48 17.04 6.39
N LEU A 168 0.37 16.31 6.57
CA LEU A 168 -0.25 16.10 7.89
C LEU A 168 0.69 15.36 8.84
N GLY A 169 1.32 14.27 8.38
CA GLY A 169 2.27 13.52 9.20
C GLY A 169 3.44 14.37 9.68
N LYS A 170 3.93 15.29 8.83
CA LYS A 170 5.01 16.23 9.18
C LYS A 170 4.55 17.24 10.23
N MET A 171 3.35 17.81 10.06
CA MET A 171 2.79 18.78 11.01
C MET A 171 2.55 18.16 12.40
N MET A 172 2.06 16.91 12.45
CA MET A 172 1.80 16.23 13.73
C MET A 172 3.08 15.78 14.45
N ALA A 173 4.13 15.45 13.69
CA ALA A 173 5.43 15.03 14.21
C ALA A 173 6.38 16.20 14.53
N ASP A 174 5.91 17.45 14.42
CA ASP A 174 6.74 18.63 14.64
C ASP A 174 7.29 18.70 16.09
N PRO A 175 8.58 19.01 16.29
CA PRO A 175 9.15 19.25 17.62
C PRO A 175 8.47 20.40 18.38
N ASP A 176 7.98 21.43 17.67
CA ASP A 176 7.13 22.46 18.24
C ASP A 176 5.74 21.89 18.54
N ARG A 177 5.57 21.49 19.80
CA ARG A 177 4.33 20.86 20.29
C ARG A 177 3.12 21.79 20.19
N ALA A 178 3.30 23.10 20.20
CA ALA A 178 2.18 24.04 20.06
C ALA A 178 1.66 24.05 18.61
N LYS A 179 2.55 24.05 17.62
CA LYS A 179 2.17 23.90 16.20
C LYS A 179 1.51 22.55 15.93
N ALA A 180 2.13 21.46 16.38
CA ALA A 180 1.60 20.10 16.22
C ALA A 180 0.22 19.94 16.88
N LYS A 181 0.02 20.55 18.06
CA LYS A 181 -1.28 20.57 18.73
C LYS A 181 -2.33 21.27 17.88
N ARG A 182 -2.07 22.46 17.33
CA ARG A 182 -3.06 23.18 16.51
C ARG A 182 -3.47 22.41 15.26
N ALA A 183 -2.50 21.79 14.57
CA ALA A 183 -2.77 20.92 13.43
C ALA A 183 -3.66 19.72 13.83
N SER A 184 -3.34 19.10 14.98
CA SER A 184 -4.11 17.97 15.51
C SER A 184 -5.53 18.38 15.89
N ASP A 185 -5.69 19.50 16.62
CA ASP A 185 -7.00 20.02 17.02
C ASP A 185 -7.88 20.38 15.80
N ALA A 186 -7.27 20.86 14.72
CA ALA A 186 -7.98 21.13 13.46
C ALA A 186 -8.41 19.84 12.76
N MET A 187 -7.49 18.87 12.63
CA MET A 187 -7.78 17.55 12.04
C MET A 187 -8.94 16.85 12.75
N MET A 188 -8.98 16.88 14.07
CA MET A 188 -10.04 16.23 14.87
C MET A 188 -11.45 16.77 14.62
N LYS A 189 -11.58 17.92 13.95
CA LYS A 189 -12.86 18.53 13.57
C LYS A 189 -13.26 18.21 12.12
N MET A 190 -12.40 17.52 11.38
CA MET A 190 -12.57 17.25 9.95
C MET A 190 -12.96 15.80 9.71
N VAL A 191 -13.90 15.61 8.79
CA VAL A 191 -14.23 14.30 8.20
C VAL A 191 -13.31 14.07 6.99
N LYS A 192 -13.56 14.79 5.89
CA LYS A 192 -12.60 14.93 4.79
C LYS A 192 -11.57 16.01 5.15
N LEU A 193 -10.29 15.75 4.89
CA LEU A 193 -9.21 16.67 5.22
C LEU A 193 -9.06 17.80 4.19
N ASP A 194 -8.91 19.01 4.70
CA ASP A 194 -8.60 20.22 3.92
C ASP A 194 -7.16 20.66 4.21
N ILE A 195 -6.30 20.62 3.20
CA ILE A 195 -4.87 20.90 3.36
C ILE A 195 -4.63 22.34 3.79
N ALA A 196 -5.36 23.30 3.22
CA ALA A 196 -5.13 24.72 3.48
C ALA A 196 -5.52 25.08 4.92
N ALA A 197 -6.65 24.56 5.41
CA ALA A 197 -7.11 24.74 6.78
C ALA A 197 -6.16 24.08 7.79
N LEU A 198 -5.63 22.88 7.48
CA LEU A 198 -4.62 22.24 8.31
C LEU A 198 -3.33 23.07 8.38
N GLN A 199 -2.86 23.59 7.25
CA GLN A 199 -1.67 24.44 7.18
C GLN A 199 -1.87 25.77 7.91
N ALA A 200 -3.05 26.40 7.78
CA ALA A 200 -3.41 27.63 8.47
C ALA A 200 -3.43 27.43 9.99
N ALA A 201 -4.06 26.34 10.47
CA ALA A 201 -4.06 25.98 11.88
C ALA A 201 -2.64 25.74 12.40
N TYR A 202 -1.84 24.97 11.66
CA TYR A 202 -0.44 24.71 11.98
C TYR A 202 0.38 26.02 12.06
N ALA A 203 0.23 26.93 11.10
CA ALA A 203 0.89 28.24 11.10
C ALA A 203 0.40 29.18 12.21
N GLY A 204 -0.80 28.94 12.77
CA GLY A 204 -1.42 29.84 13.75
C GLY A 204 -2.08 31.06 13.11
N THR A 205 -2.27 31.05 11.80
CA THR A 205 -2.99 32.06 11.05
C THR A 205 -4.44 31.60 10.93
N SER A 206 -5.20 31.71 12.02
CA SER A 206 -6.66 31.53 11.93
C SER A 206 -7.21 32.59 10.96
N GLY A 207 -7.98 32.15 9.96
CA GLY A 207 -8.75 33.03 9.08
C GLY A 207 -9.88 33.74 9.81
#